data_AF-U4L2J7-F1
#
_entry.id   AF-U4L2J7-F1
#
_cell.length_a   1.000
_cell.length_b   1.000
_cell.length_c   1.000
_cell.angle_alpha   90.00
_cell.angle_beta   90.00
_cell.angle_gamma   90.00
#
_symmetry.space_group_name_H-M   'P 1'
#
loop_
_entity.id
_entity.type
_entity.pdbx_description
1 polymer ?
#
loop_
_entity_poly.entity_id
_entity_poly.type
_entity_poly.pdbx_seq_one_letter_code
_entity_poly.pdbx_strand_id
1 'polypeptide(L)'
;MAEEFIPGAHILGSDPPQPAETVGYRLVNPHTPSNQNHLMLRIKNPEKSLQFYKEGLGFRTIFTFNTGLWTSSSPSVPNFRKVYYLGHPNSPEETSTEMLQTLGTRKGLLELYHIPHDETMRYESGNVPGVPGFGHVGFTVPNVAAALERLKKVCPEVKVLKDVGVDKFETMGVPGLGVGEERAGTENDIVEEGYKKVFRQLAFVEDPDGYWVELVPEVVV
;
A
#
# COMPACT_ATOMS: atom_id res chain seq x y z
N MET A 1 21.71 -28.10 3.17
CA MET A 1 20.69 -28.17 2.11
C MET A 1 19.42 -27.67 2.76
N ALA A 2 19.10 -26.39 2.59
CA ALA A 2 17.89 -25.83 3.16
C ALA A 2 16.71 -26.60 2.58
N GLU A 3 15.76 -27.01 3.41
CA GLU A 3 14.48 -27.53 2.93
C GLU A 3 13.91 -26.46 1.98
N GLU A 4 13.73 -26.85 0.72
CA GLU A 4 13.29 -25.96 -0.35
C GLU A 4 11.91 -25.41 0.03
N PHE A 5 11.79 -24.08 0.10
CA PHE A 5 10.51 -23.43 0.35
C PHE A 5 9.56 -23.77 -0.80
N ILE A 6 8.55 -24.60 -0.53
CA ILE A 6 7.57 -25.05 -1.53
C ILE A 6 6.87 -23.82 -2.13
N PRO A 7 6.98 -23.57 -3.45
CA PRO A 7 6.37 -22.39 -4.08
C PRO A 7 4.85 -22.35 -3.91
N GLY A 8 4.33 -21.20 -3.46
CA GLY A 8 2.90 -21.00 -3.22
C GLY A 8 2.38 -21.60 -1.91
N ALA A 9 3.24 -22.17 -1.05
CA ALA A 9 2.84 -22.67 0.26
C ALA A 9 3.15 -21.67 1.38
N HIS A 10 2.27 -21.60 2.39
CA HIS A 10 2.57 -20.90 3.64
C HIS A 10 3.46 -21.78 4.51
N ILE A 11 4.72 -21.37 4.69
CA ILE A 11 5.66 -22.04 5.59
C ILE A 11 5.68 -21.29 6.91
N LEU A 12 5.40 -22.00 8.01
CA LEU A 12 5.31 -21.39 9.33
C LEU A 12 6.71 -21.02 9.85
N GLY A 13 6.82 -19.83 10.46
CA GLY A 13 8.06 -19.39 11.12
C GLY A 13 8.41 -20.27 12.32
N SER A 14 9.70 -20.49 12.53
CA SER A 14 10.25 -21.30 13.63
C SER A 14 11.06 -20.46 14.63
N ASP A 15 10.80 -19.15 14.67
CA ASP A 15 11.51 -18.22 15.55
C ASP A 15 11.29 -18.57 17.03
N PRO A 16 12.28 -18.35 17.90
CA PRO A 16 12.08 -18.47 19.34
C PRO A 16 11.07 -17.44 19.85
N PRO A 17 10.54 -17.61 21.08
CA PRO A 17 9.65 -16.62 21.68
C PRO A 17 10.22 -15.20 21.67
N GLN A 18 9.32 -14.21 21.58
CA GLN A 18 9.67 -12.79 21.58
C GLN A 18 10.59 -12.43 22.77
N PRO A 19 11.73 -11.73 22.56
CA PRO A 19 12.57 -11.25 23.65
C PRO A 19 11.77 -10.36 24.63
N ALA A 20 11.92 -10.60 25.93
CA ALA A 20 11.09 -9.99 26.97
C ALA A 20 11.10 -8.46 26.94
N GLU A 21 12.25 -7.86 26.62
CA GLU A 21 12.46 -6.42 26.51
C GLU A 21 11.72 -5.76 25.33
N THR A 22 11.29 -6.55 24.34
CA THR A 22 10.54 -6.04 23.19
C THR A 22 9.02 -6.19 23.37
N VAL A 23 8.56 -6.78 24.47
CA VAL A 23 7.13 -6.97 24.73
C VAL A 23 6.44 -5.59 24.78
N GLY A 24 5.43 -5.43 23.93
CA GLY A 24 4.73 -4.15 23.76
C GLY A 24 5.28 -3.26 22.65
N TYR A 25 6.44 -3.61 22.04
CA TYR A 25 6.83 -3.04 20.76
C TYR A 25 5.84 -3.52 19.72
N ARG A 26 5.19 -2.56 19.08
CA ARG A 26 4.14 -2.82 18.13
C ARG A 26 4.14 -1.71 17.10
N LEU A 27 3.90 -2.08 15.86
CA LEU A 27 3.30 -1.20 14.87
C LEU A 27 1.85 -0.83 15.23
N VAL A 28 1.27 -1.29 16.35
CA VAL A 28 -0.03 -0.89 16.93
C VAL A 28 -0.03 -1.15 18.45
N ASN A 29 0.00 -0.13 19.30
CA ASN A 29 -0.08 -0.34 20.76
C ASN A 29 -1.43 0.17 21.33
N PRO A 30 -2.31 -0.73 21.81
CA PRO A 30 -3.67 -0.36 22.21
C PRO A 30 -3.79 0.40 23.55
N HIS A 31 -2.68 0.67 24.24
CA HIS A 31 -2.71 1.20 25.62
C HIS A 31 -2.33 2.68 25.75
N THR A 32 -2.03 3.40 24.65
CA THR A 32 -1.77 4.85 24.71
C THR A 32 -2.65 5.64 23.74
N PRO A 33 -3.37 6.69 24.22
CA PRO A 33 -4.27 7.50 23.38
C PRO A 33 -3.59 8.23 22.21
N SER A 34 -2.27 8.40 22.27
CA SER A 34 -1.47 9.12 21.26
C SER A 34 -0.74 8.21 20.28
N ASN A 35 -1.03 6.91 20.24
CA ASN A 35 -0.36 6.00 19.30
C ASN A 35 -0.79 6.27 17.87
N GLN A 36 0.09 6.95 17.14
CA GLN A 36 -0.02 7.19 15.71
C GLN A 36 0.83 6.16 14.98
N ASN A 37 0.52 4.87 15.07
CA ASN A 37 1.23 3.92 14.24
C ASN A 37 0.56 3.85 12.87
N HIS A 38 1.29 4.15 11.82
CA HIS A 38 0.78 4.25 10.46
C HIS A 38 1.86 3.80 9.47
N LEU A 39 1.43 3.47 8.26
CA LEU A 39 2.29 3.56 7.10
C LEU A 39 2.21 4.99 6.56
N MET A 40 3.34 5.64 6.30
CA MET A 40 3.35 6.97 5.70
C MET A 40 3.76 6.92 4.22
N LEU A 41 2.92 7.50 3.36
CA LEU A 41 3.22 7.73 1.96
C LEU A 41 3.22 9.24 1.68
N ARG A 42 4.20 9.71 0.91
CA ARG A 42 4.22 11.11 0.45
C ARG A 42 3.33 11.23 -0.77
N ILE A 43 2.53 12.28 -0.83
CA ILE A 43 1.56 12.46 -1.92
C ILE A 43 1.65 13.83 -2.55
N LYS A 44 1.54 13.88 -3.89
CA LYS A 44 1.64 15.12 -4.65
C LYS A 44 0.31 15.85 -4.73
N ASN A 45 -0.78 15.13 -5.01
CA ASN A 45 -2.10 15.72 -5.11
C ASN A 45 -3.06 15.10 -4.08
N PRO A 46 -3.40 15.83 -3.00
CA PRO A 46 -4.33 15.37 -1.99
C PRO A 46 -5.71 15.01 -2.53
N GLU A 47 -6.23 15.73 -3.51
CA GLU A 47 -7.56 15.47 -4.05
C GLU A 47 -7.60 14.10 -4.75
N LYS A 48 -6.66 13.84 -5.66
CA LYS A 48 -6.55 12.55 -6.35
C LYS A 48 -6.29 11.41 -5.37
N SER A 49 -5.38 11.62 -4.42
CA SER A 49 -5.05 10.60 -3.40
C SER A 49 -6.25 10.29 -2.51
N LEU A 50 -6.94 11.32 -2.01
CA LEU A 50 -8.12 11.14 -1.17
C LEU A 50 -9.28 10.50 -1.94
N GLN A 51 -9.46 10.79 -3.23
CA GLN A 51 -10.42 10.09 -4.08
C GLN A 51 -10.09 8.59 -4.19
N PHE A 52 -8.82 8.26 -4.45
CA PHE A 52 -8.37 6.87 -4.54
C PHE A 52 -8.58 6.11 -3.23
N TYR A 53 -8.06 6.62 -2.11
CA TYR A 53 -8.10 5.90 -0.84
C TYR A 53 -9.49 5.96 -0.16
N LYS A 54 -10.18 7.10 -0.18
CA LYS A 54 -11.49 7.21 0.49
C LYS A 54 -12.62 6.68 -0.35
N GLU A 55 -12.75 7.18 -1.58
CA GLU A 55 -13.88 6.82 -2.43
C GLU A 55 -13.65 5.46 -3.10
N GLY A 56 -12.42 5.18 -3.53
CA GLY A 56 -12.04 3.90 -4.14
C GLY A 56 -11.99 2.77 -3.12
N LEU A 57 -11.18 2.93 -2.07
CA LEU A 57 -10.91 1.89 -1.08
C LEU A 57 -11.73 1.99 0.21
N GLY A 58 -12.53 3.04 0.43
CA GLY A 58 -13.44 3.12 1.59
C GLY A 58 -12.80 3.62 2.89
N PHE A 59 -11.63 4.27 2.82
CA PHE A 59 -11.06 4.98 3.96
C PHE A 59 -11.91 6.18 4.39
N ARG A 60 -11.80 6.55 5.67
CA ARG A 60 -12.25 7.83 6.20
C ARG A 60 -11.05 8.63 6.68
N THR A 61 -11.10 9.95 6.50
CA THR A 61 -10.16 10.85 7.14
C THR A 61 -10.51 10.95 8.62
N ILE A 62 -9.60 10.51 9.48
CA ILE A 62 -9.73 10.63 10.94
C ILE A 62 -9.44 12.08 11.34
N PHE A 63 -8.31 12.61 10.89
CA PHE A 63 -7.96 14.02 11.06
C PHE A 63 -7.01 14.48 9.95
N THR A 64 -6.95 15.80 9.76
CA THR A 64 -5.95 16.46 8.94
C THR A 64 -5.11 17.35 9.84
N PHE A 65 -3.79 17.22 9.76
CA PHE A 65 -2.87 18.04 10.51
C PHE A 65 -2.06 18.94 9.56
N ASN A 66 -2.17 20.25 9.75
CA ASN A 66 -1.35 21.23 9.01
C ASN A 66 -0.07 21.48 9.80
N THR A 67 1.09 21.17 9.23
CA THR A 67 2.38 21.34 9.92
C THR A 67 2.93 22.77 9.82
N GLY A 68 2.16 23.70 9.27
CA GLY A 68 2.54 25.09 9.10
C GLY A 68 3.34 25.37 7.82
N LEU A 69 3.79 26.61 7.70
CA LEU A 69 4.64 27.08 6.60
C LEU A 69 6.05 26.53 6.77
N TRP A 70 6.60 25.93 5.72
CA TRP A 70 8.02 25.59 5.67
C TRP A 70 8.74 26.32 4.52
N THR A 71 10.05 26.50 4.63
CA THR A 71 10.85 27.09 3.56
C THR A 71 10.88 26.12 2.36
N SER A 72 10.58 26.63 1.17
CA SER A 72 10.67 25.88 -0.08
C SER A 72 11.74 26.47 -0.97
N SER A 73 12.28 25.64 -1.85
CA SER A 73 13.13 26.06 -2.96
C SER A 73 12.37 26.86 -4.02
N SER A 74 11.03 26.83 -4.03
CA SER A 74 10.19 27.56 -4.98
C SER A 74 9.45 28.73 -4.31
N PRO A 75 9.78 30.00 -4.63
CA PRO A 75 9.19 31.19 -4.01
C PRO A 75 7.70 31.40 -4.30
N SER A 76 7.15 30.73 -5.33
CA SER A 76 5.78 30.97 -5.84
C SER A 76 4.72 30.01 -5.30
N VAL A 77 5.11 29.01 -4.49
CA VAL A 77 4.17 28.01 -3.96
C VAL A 77 3.94 28.24 -2.45
N PRO A 78 2.71 28.46 -1.99
CA PRO A 78 2.39 28.45 -0.56
C PRO A 78 2.72 27.09 0.07
N ASN A 79 3.67 27.06 1.00
CA ASN A 79 4.28 25.81 1.49
C ASN A 79 3.63 25.26 2.74
N PHE A 80 2.30 25.17 2.76
CA PHE A 80 1.60 24.47 3.83
C PHE A 80 1.64 22.97 3.57
N ARG A 81 2.31 22.24 4.45
CA ARG A 81 2.32 20.78 4.37
C ARG A 81 1.18 20.24 5.21
N LYS A 82 0.54 19.19 4.69
CA LYS A 82 -0.66 18.63 5.30
C LYS A 82 -0.48 17.14 5.42
N VAL A 83 -0.73 16.63 6.60
CA VAL A 83 -0.86 15.21 6.88
C VAL A 83 -2.35 14.89 6.88
N TYR A 84 -2.75 13.91 6.06
CA TYR A 84 -4.09 13.34 6.08
C TYR A 84 -3.99 11.96 6.70
N TYR A 85 -4.59 11.81 7.88
CA TYR A 85 -4.55 10.57 8.63
C TYR A 85 -5.81 9.77 8.35
N LEU A 86 -5.67 8.61 7.71
CA LEU A 86 -6.77 7.80 7.21
C LEU A 86 -6.86 6.49 7.99
N GLY A 87 -8.09 5.99 8.18
CA GLY A 87 -8.35 4.63 8.63
C GLY A 87 -9.65 4.09 8.06
N HIS A 88 -9.82 2.78 8.09
CA HIS A 88 -11.13 2.18 7.84
C HIS A 88 -12.04 2.38 9.06
N PRO A 89 -13.31 2.73 8.84
CA PRO A 89 -14.28 2.79 9.92
C PRO A 89 -14.72 1.37 10.33
N ASN A 90 -15.02 1.16 11.61
CA ASN A 90 -15.52 -0.13 12.12
C ASN A 90 -16.97 -0.41 11.69
N SER A 91 -17.72 0.65 11.36
CA SER A 91 -19.06 0.58 10.78
C SER A 91 -19.24 1.73 9.79
N PRO A 92 -20.12 1.61 8.77
CA PRO A 92 -20.33 2.69 7.79
C PRO A 92 -20.70 4.05 8.38
N GLU A 93 -21.33 4.04 9.57
CA GLU A 93 -21.84 5.21 10.29
C GLU A 93 -20.80 5.85 11.24
N GLU A 94 -19.67 5.18 11.51
CA GLU A 94 -18.66 5.66 12.44
C GLU A 94 -18.08 7.02 12.00
N THR A 95 -18.13 8.00 12.90
CA THR A 95 -17.70 9.37 12.64
C THR A 95 -16.21 9.55 12.87
N SER A 96 -15.59 10.55 12.22
CA SER A 96 -14.17 10.89 12.45
C SER A 96 -13.84 11.20 13.92
N THR A 97 -14.79 11.75 14.69
CA THR A 97 -14.62 12.00 16.13
C THR A 97 -14.50 10.70 16.92
N GLU A 98 -15.40 9.75 16.67
CA GLU A 98 -15.33 8.41 17.29
C GLU A 98 -14.05 7.68 16.86
N MET A 99 -13.67 7.82 15.58
CA MET A 99 -12.42 7.26 15.08
C MET A 99 -11.19 7.81 15.79
N LEU A 100 -11.16 9.12 16.05
CA LEU A 100 -10.07 9.79 16.77
C LEU A 100 -9.99 9.34 18.23
N GLN A 101 -11.13 9.11 18.90
CA GLN A 101 -11.16 8.62 20.29
C GLN A 101 -10.53 7.23 20.43
N THR A 102 -10.63 6.40 19.40
CA THR A 102 -10.05 5.04 19.40
C THR A 102 -8.75 4.94 18.60
N LEU A 103 -8.07 6.07 18.31
CA LEU A 103 -6.91 6.10 17.42
C LEU A 103 -5.81 5.10 17.83
N GLY A 104 -5.48 5.04 19.12
CA GLY A 104 -4.41 4.19 19.64
C GLY A 104 -4.66 2.68 19.48
N THR A 105 -5.92 2.25 19.30
CA THR A 105 -6.27 0.83 19.13
C THR A 105 -6.57 0.45 17.68
N ARG A 106 -6.65 1.43 16.77
CA ARG A 106 -6.90 1.19 15.34
C ARG A 106 -5.70 0.56 14.65
N LYS A 107 -6.00 -0.29 13.69
CA LYS A 107 -5.02 -0.99 12.83
C LYS A 107 -5.17 -0.49 11.40
N GLY A 108 -4.13 -0.66 10.59
CA GLY A 108 -4.17 -0.31 9.16
C GLY A 108 -4.35 1.18 8.90
N LEU A 109 -3.71 2.02 9.72
CA LEU A 109 -3.75 3.47 9.57
C LEU A 109 -2.77 3.90 8.47
N LEU A 110 -3.22 4.81 7.61
CA LEU A 110 -2.43 5.35 6.51
C LEU A 110 -2.25 6.85 6.71
N GLU A 111 -1.00 7.30 6.80
CA GLU A 111 -0.64 8.71 6.83
C GLU A 111 -0.26 9.14 5.41
N LEU A 112 -1.05 10.03 4.81
CA LEU A 112 -0.71 10.65 3.54
C LEU A 112 -0.10 12.02 3.81
N TYR A 113 1.20 12.17 3.55
CA TYR A 113 1.90 13.42 3.78
C TYR A 113 2.06 14.22 2.49
N HIS A 114 1.29 15.29 2.38
CA HIS A 114 1.38 16.22 1.28
C HIS A 114 2.44 17.29 1.53
N ILE A 115 3.48 17.27 0.71
CA ILE A 115 4.52 18.30 0.67
C ILE A 115 4.38 19.03 -0.67
N PRO A 116 3.99 20.32 -0.68
CA PRO A 116 3.94 21.09 -1.91
C PRO A 116 5.31 21.13 -2.59
N HIS A 117 5.33 20.87 -3.88
CA HIS A 117 6.50 21.00 -4.73
C HIS A 117 6.09 21.45 -6.13
N ASP A 118 7.06 21.79 -6.97
CA ASP A 118 6.78 22.06 -8.37
C ASP A 118 6.21 20.82 -9.11
N GLU A 119 5.66 21.07 -10.30
CA GLU A 119 5.04 20.02 -11.11
C GLU A 119 6.03 18.97 -11.62
N THR A 120 7.34 19.24 -11.55
CA THR A 120 8.38 18.35 -12.10
C THR A 120 8.82 17.27 -11.11
N MET A 121 8.68 17.50 -9.80
CA MET A 121 8.96 16.46 -8.81
C MET A 121 8.03 15.26 -8.98
N ARG A 122 8.65 14.08 -8.88
CA ARG A 122 7.99 12.78 -8.75
C ARG A 122 8.50 12.10 -7.49
N TYR A 123 7.62 11.41 -6.77
CA TYR A 123 8.04 10.49 -5.72
C TYR A 123 8.44 9.16 -6.35
N GLU A 124 9.44 8.52 -5.77
CA GLU A 124 9.86 7.18 -6.17
C GLU A 124 9.06 6.17 -5.37
N SER A 125 8.35 5.27 -6.05
CA SER A 125 7.55 4.23 -5.41
C SER A 125 8.41 3.13 -4.80
N GLY A 126 9.63 2.95 -5.32
CA GLY A 126 10.54 1.85 -5.00
C GLY A 126 10.48 0.67 -5.98
N ASN A 127 9.60 0.72 -6.99
CA ASN A 127 9.47 -0.30 -8.05
C ASN A 127 9.88 0.23 -9.44
N VAL A 128 10.59 1.36 -9.47
CA VAL A 128 11.13 1.96 -10.71
C VAL A 128 12.58 1.47 -10.90
N PRO A 129 12.98 1.11 -12.13
CA PRO A 129 14.35 0.70 -12.42
C PRO A 129 15.40 1.68 -11.88
N GLY A 130 16.41 1.14 -11.20
CA GLY A 130 17.53 1.93 -10.66
C GLY A 130 17.25 2.61 -9.32
N VAL A 131 16.03 2.54 -8.77
CA VAL A 131 15.67 3.13 -7.47
C VAL A 131 14.88 2.14 -6.60
N PRO A 132 15.40 0.93 -6.33
CA PRO A 132 14.66 -0.07 -5.57
C PRO A 132 14.44 0.39 -4.13
N GLY A 133 13.26 0.11 -3.57
CA GLY A 133 12.91 0.56 -2.23
C GLY A 133 11.64 -0.10 -1.71
N PHE A 134 10.67 0.74 -1.34
CA PHE A 134 9.36 0.27 -0.89
C PHE A 134 8.67 -0.57 -1.98
N GLY A 135 8.00 -1.66 -1.59
CA GLY A 135 7.29 -2.54 -2.52
C GLY A 135 5.87 -2.05 -2.76
N HIS A 136 4.94 -2.38 -1.88
CA HIS A 136 3.53 -2.04 -2.06
C HIS A 136 2.77 -2.01 -0.74
N VAL A 137 1.56 -1.47 -0.78
CA VAL A 137 0.55 -1.61 0.28
C VAL A 137 -0.44 -2.70 -0.10
N GLY A 138 -0.66 -3.67 0.77
CA GLY A 138 -1.64 -4.73 0.56
C GLY A 138 -2.97 -4.44 1.26
N PHE A 139 -4.07 -4.60 0.53
CA PHE A 139 -5.44 -4.47 1.03
C PHE A 139 -6.20 -5.78 0.89
N THR A 140 -6.63 -6.33 2.02
CA THR A 140 -7.56 -7.45 2.03
C THR A 140 -8.95 -6.96 1.65
N VAL A 141 -9.54 -7.55 0.61
CA VAL A 141 -10.88 -7.23 0.10
C VAL A 141 -11.74 -8.49 -0.03
N PRO A 142 -13.07 -8.41 0.18
CA PRO A 142 -13.96 -9.57 0.04
C PRO A 142 -14.02 -10.12 -1.38
N ASN A 143 -13.81 -9.26 -2.39
CA ASN A 143 -13.81 -9.64 -3.79
C ASN A 143 -12.88 -8.72 -4.59
N VAL A 144 -11.78 -9.28 -5.10
CA VAL A 144 -10.74 -8.55 -5.82
C VAL A 144 -11.26 -7.93 -7.12
N ALA A 145 -12.05 -8.67 -7.90
CA ALA A 145 -12.60 -8.18 -9.16
C ALA A 145 -13.54 -6.98 -8.93
N ALA A 146 -14.43 -7.07 -7.95
CA ALA A 146 -15.37 -5.99 -7.62
C ALA A 146 -14.66 -4.75 -7.07
N ALA A 147 -13.62 -4.94 -6.24
CA ALA A 147 -12.81 -3.84 -5.74
C ALA A 147 -12.04 -3.13 -6.87
N LEU A 148 -11.47 -3.90 -7.81
CA LEU A 148 -10.79 -3.36 -8.97
C LEU A 148 -11.72 -2.57 -9.89
N GLU A 149 -12.92 -3.09 -10.17
CA GLU A 149 -13.92 -2.37 -10.97
C GLU A 149 -14.41 -1.10 -10.28
N ARG A 150 -14.54 -1.12 -8.95
CA ARG A 150 -14.83 0.09 -8.17
C ARG A 150 -13.74 1.15 -8.36
N LEU A 151 -12.47 0.75 -8.25
CA LEU A 151 -11.34 1.65 -8.44
C LEU A 151 -11.33 2.25 -9.86
N LYS A 152 -11.52 1.43 -10.91
CA LYS A 152 -11.64 1.91 -12.30
C LYS A 152 -12.77 2.94 -12.46
N LYS A 153 -13.90 2.73 -11.80
CA LYS A 153 -15.06 3.64 -11.85
C LYS A 153 -14.81 4.95 -11.11
N VAL A 154 -14.24 4.88 -9.91
CA VAL A 154 -14.04 6.05 -9.04
C VAL A 154 -12.81 6.85 -9.47
N CYS A 155 -11.78 6.18 -9.98
CA CYS A 155 -10.52 6.75 -10.46
C CYS A 155 -10.28 6.29 -11.91
N PRO A 156 -10.87 6.95 -12.92
CA PRO A 156 -10.74 6.53 -14.33
C PRO A 156 -9.29 6.51 -14.84
N GLU A 157 -8.39 7.26 -14.19
CA GLU A 157 -6.97 7.33 -14.50
C GLU A 157 -6.14 6.24 -13.81
N VAL A 158 -6.77 5.36 -13.00
CA VAL A 158 -6.05 4.31 -12.27
C VAL A 158 -5.34 3.38 -13.24
N LYS A 159 -4.03 3.21 -13.04
CA LYS A 159 -3.24 2.30 -13.85
C LYS A 159 -3.31 0.90 -13.23
N VAL A 160 -3.87 -0.04 -13.98
CA VAL A 160 -3.87 -1.46 -13.59
C VAL A 160 -2.55 -2.07 -14.04
N LEU A 161 -1.75 -2.49 -13.07
CA LEU A 161 -0.47 -3.19 -13.31
C LEU A 161 -0.71 -4.66 -13.62
N LYS A 162 -1.65 -5.26 -12.89
CA LYS A 162 -2.02 -6.66 -13.04
C LYS A 162 -3.49 -6.84 -12.68
N ASP A 163 -4.28 -7.31 -13.64
CA ASP A 163 -5.69 -7.62 -13.45
C ASP A 163 -5.87 -8.98 -12.74
N VAL A 164 -7.04 -9.21 -12.15
CA VAL A 164 -7.39 -10.50 -11.54
C VAL A 164 -7.46 -11.59 -12.61
N GLY A 165 -7.02 -12.80 -12.27
CA GLY A 165 -6.91 -13.92 -13.21
C GLY A 165 -5.66 -13.91 -14.10
N VAL A 166 -4.91 -12.81 -14.15
CA VAL A 166 -3.65 -12.72 -14.92
C VAL A 166 -2.50 -13.36 -14.16
N ASP A 167 -1.68 -14.14 -14.86
CA ASP A 167 -0.53 -14.89 -14.34
C ASP A 167 0.64 -14.95 -15.32
N LYS A 168 0.77 -13.91 -16.14
CA LYS A 168 1.85 -13.83 -17.12
C LYS A 168 3.16 -13.49 -16.43
N PHE A 169 4.26 -14.07 -16.90
CA PHE A 169 5.59 -13.89 -16.31
C PHE A 169 6.00 -12.41 -16.23
N GLU A 170 5.65 -11.63 -17.26
CA GLU A 170 5.99 -10.21 -17.35
C GLU A 170 5.30 -9.39 -16.25
N THR A 171 4.16 -9.87 -15.74
CA THR A 171 3.42 -9.25 -14.63
C THR A 171 3.88 -9.68 -13.25
N MET A 172 4.74 -10.70 -13.16
CA MET A 172 5.27 -11.25 -11.90
C MET A 172 6.64 -10.65 -11.53
N GLY A 173 7.19 -9.81 -12.40
CA GLY A 173 8.47 -9.14 -12.22
C GLY A 173 8.36 -7.77 -11.54
N VAL A 174 9.50 -7.29 -11.06
CA VAL A 174 9.70 -5.89 -10.72
C VAL A 174 10.69 -5.30 -11.74
N PRO A 175 10.28 -4.34 -12.57
CA PRO A 175 11.14 -3.76 -13.59
C PRO A 175 12.48 -3.27 -13.01
N GLY A 176 13.59 -3.59 -13.68
CA GLY A 176 14.93 -3.13 -13.32
C GLY A 176 15.57 -3.81 -12.10
N LEU A 177 14.93 -4.82 -11.50
CA LEU A 177 15.55 -5.71 -10.51
C LEU A 177 16.09 -7.01 -11.11
N GLY A 178 16.08 -7.15 -12.44
CA GLY A 178 16.51 -8.37 -13.13
C GLY A 178 15.56 -9.56 -12.91
N VAL A 179 14.33 -9.30 -12.45
CA VAL A 179 13.27 -10.29 -12.21
C VAL A 179 12.10 -10.00 -13.14
N GLY A 180 11.73 -10.95 -14.01
CA GLY A 180 10.49 -10.93 -14.80
C GLY A 180 10.51 -10.24 -16.17
N GLU A 181 11.26 -9.15 -16.39
CA GLU A 181 11.30 -8.49 -17.72
C GLU A 181 12.61 -8.71 -18.48
N GLU A 182 13.78 -8.50 -17.84
CA GLU A 182 15.09 -8.65 -18.52
C GLU A 182 15.52 -10.11 -18.73
N ARG A 183 14.78 -11.06 -18.15
CA ARG A 183 15.06 -12.50 -18.25
C ARG A 183 13.97 -13.30 -18.95
N ALA A 184 12.82 -12.69 -19.29
CA ALA A 184 11.68 -13.38 -19.88
C ALA A 184 12.04 -14.14 -21.16
N GLY A 185 11.78 -15.45 -21.17
CA GLY A 185 12.01 -16.34 -22.30
C GLY A 185 13.29 -17.20 -22.20
N THR A 186 13.92 -17.30 -21.03
CA THR A 186 15.02 -18.25 -20.80
C THR A 186 14.49 -19.60 -20.31
N GLU A 187 15.26 -20.66 -20.54
CA GLU A 187 14.95 -22.04 -20.09
C GLU A 187 14.76 -22.20 -18.57
N ASN A 188 15.09 -21.16 -17.79
CA ASN A 188 14.99 -21.12 -16.34
C ASN A 188 13.82 -20.27 -15.81
N ASP A 189 12.96 -19.70 -16.66
CA ASP A 189 11.76 -18.94 -16.25
C ASP A 189 10.59 -19.87 -15.89
N ILE A 190 10.85 -20.82 -14.99
CA ILE A 190 9.84 -21.75 -14.51
C ILE A 190 9.17 -21.12 -13.29
N VAL A 191 8.01 -20.52 -13.52
CA VAL A 191 7.09 -20.15 -12.43
C VAL A 191 6.20 -21.35 -12.14
N GLU A 192 6.37 -21.93 -10.96
CA GLU A 192 5.59 -23.07 -10.51
C GLU A 192 4.09 -22.76 -10.46
N GLU A 193 3.26 -23.73 -10.86
CA GLU A 193 1.79 -23.55 -10.89
C GLU A 193 1.20 -23.26 -9.51
N GLY A 194 1.84 -23.72 -8.43
CA GLY A 194 1.46 -23.36 -7.06
C GLY A 194 1.49 -21.85 -6.83
N TYR A 195 2.55 -21.18 -7.29
CA TYR A 195 2.64 -19.72 -7.21
C TYR A 195 1.66 -19.04 -8.15
N LYS A 196 1.50 -19.52 -9.40
CA LYS A 196 0.53 -18.93 -10.34
C LYS A 196 -0.89 -19.00 -9.80
N LYS A 197 -1.27 -20.09 -9.13
CA LYS A 197 -2.59 -20.24 -8.51
C LYS A 197 -2.86 -19.13 -7.49
N VAL A 198 -1.89 -18.82 -6.63
CA VAL A 198 -1.95 -17.67 -5.71
C VAL A 198 -2.02 -16.36 -6.50
N PHE A 199 -1.10 -16.16 -7.43
CA PHE A 199 -0.95 -14.91 -8.16
C PHE A 199 -2.19 -14.52 -8.98
N ARG A 200 -2.91 -15.49 -9.58
CA ARG A 200 -4.18 -15.27 -10.29
C ARG A 200 -5.24 -14.61 -9.41
N GLN A 201 -5.21 -14.81 -8.10
CA GLN A 201 -6.23 -14.29 -7.18
C GLN A 201 -6.00 -12.82 -6.79
N LEU A 202 -4.80 -12.29 -7.05
CA LEU A 202 -4.40 -10.94 -6.67
C LEU A 202 -4.72 -9.93 -7.78
N ALA A 203 -4.74 -8.64 -7.47
CA ALA A 203 -4.66 -7.58 -8.46
C ALA A 203 -3.70 -6.48 -7.98
N PHE A 204 -3.04 -5.80 -8.91
CA PHE A 204 -2.16 -4.67 -8.60
C PHE A 204 -2.56 -3.45 -9.41
N VAL A 205 -2.60 -2.30 -8.75
CA VAL A 205 -2.80 -0.99 -9.36
C VAL A 205 -1.73 -0.01 -8.87
N GLU A 206 -1.54 1.09 -9.58
CA GLU A 206 -0.82 2.26 -9.05
C GLU A 206 -1.81 3.25 -8.43
N ASP A 207 -1.46 3.78 -7.26
CA ASP A 207 -2.09 4.98 -6.74
C ASP A 207 -1.67 6.22 -7.56
N PRO A 208 -2.25 7.42 -7.31
CA PRO A 208 -1.94 8.62 -8.09
C PRO A 208 -0.47 9.07 -8.08
N ASP A 209 0.33 8.60 -7.12
CA ASP A 209 1.74 8.92 -6.97
C ASP A 209 2.66 7.76 -7.43
N GLY A 210 2.08 6.68 -7.96
CA GLY A 210 2.81 5.54 -8.53
C GLY A 210 3.14 4.43 -7.53
N TYR A 211 2.68 4.53 -6.27
CA TYR A 211 2.83 3.45 -5.31
C TYR A 211 1.99 2.25 -5.72
N TRP A 212 2.57 1.07 -5.63
CA TRP A 212 1.85 -0.16 -5.95
C TRP A 212 0.88 -0.49 -4.81
N VAL A 213 -0.33 -0.84 -5.19
CA VAL A 213 -1.41 -1.23 -4.30
C VAL A 213 -1.88 -2.61 -4.70
N GLU A 214 -1.69 -3.57 -3.80
CA GLU A 214 -2.10 -4.96 -3.95
C GLU A 214 -3.51 -5.15 -3.37
N LEU A 215 -4.39 -5.80 -4.13
CA LEU A 215 -5.69 -6.27 -3.68
C LEU A 215 -5.63 -7.78 -3.47
N VAL A 216 -5.82 -8.19 -2.22
CA VAL A 216 -5.69 -9.59 -1.76
C VAL A 216 -7.07 -10.09 -1.32
N PRO A 217 -7.53 -11.29 -1.68
CA PRO A 217 -8.74 -11.85 -1.11
C PRO A 217 -8.55 -12.19 0.37
N GLU A 218 -9.65 -12.29 1.14
CA GLU A 218 -9.60 -12.73 2.55
C GLU A 218 -8.99 -14.13 2.72
N VAL A 219 -9.16 -14.98 1.72
CA VAL A 219 -8.57 -16.32 1.67
C VAL A 219 -7.93 -16.51 0.30
N VAL A 220 -6.64 -16.80 0.31
CA VAL A 220 -5.90 -17.25 -0.87
C VAL A 220 -5.94 -18.77 -0.90
N VAL A 221 -6.42 -19.35 -2.01
CA VAL A 221 -6.66 -20.80 -2.17
C VAL A 221 -5.67 -21.47 -3.09
#